data_AF-A0A6F8XXC5-F1
#
_entry.id   AF-A0A6F8XXC5-F1
#
_cell.length_a   1.000
_cell.length_b   1.000
_cell.length_c   1.000
_cell.angle_alpha   90.00
_cell.angle_beta   90.00
_cell.angle_gamma   90.00
#
_symmetry.space_group_name_H-M   'P 1'
#
loop_
_entity.id
_entity.type
_entity.pdbx_description
1 polymer ?
#
loop_
_entity_poly.entity_id
_entity_poly.type
_entity_poly.pdbx_seq_one_letter_code
_entity_poly.pdbx_strand_id
1 'polypeptide(L)'
;MSGPPPDEGALEAGGSWLRRSWSNASPSLRIACVAMWGAGGAATVLGAIGDFAGWWESMPFLTNVASTVTGALFSVPLALVVFQGFAANETQKRDQRGVALLAKATVRDILHDITGLAPDATDLDQLADRLRKLDDELLPAAQDNRSQPLLAAAVGEWREVHELWSRTLVSQERAQRLLHDAATRWRFMREHVQPHMVRQQLGWISTEDTKEIGRLLTAASVSYWDPGELDDELVRAMEALLTADDLRPLSRYFSGSHYAIVAGIDEQVEQSQAAVASTTALIAAVRRLAAAHGWAEPG
;
A
#
# COMPACT_ATOMS: atom_id res chain seq x y z
N MET A 1 -5.79 43.94 -25.30
CA MET A 1 -5.44 42.61 -24.76
C MET A 1 -4.43 42.84 -23.66
N SER A 2 -4.87 42.78 -22.40
CA SER A 2 -4.01 42.98 -21.24
C SER A 2 -3.51 41.60 -20.81
N GLY A 3 -2.20 41.36 -20.90
CA GLY A 3 -1.61 40.10 -20.44
C GLY A 3 -1.82 39.91 -18.94
N PRO A 4 -1.85 38.65 -18.44
CA PRO A 4 -1.92 38.39 -17.01
C PRO A 4 -0.76 39.10 -16.30
N PRO A 5 -0.98 39.70 -15.12
CA PRO A 5 0.07 40.35 -14.37
C PRO A 5 1.20 39.33 -14.08
N PRO A 6 2.47 39.76 -14.10
CA PRO A 6 3.59 38.89 -13.79
C PRO A 6 3.41 38.29 -12.39
N ASP A 7 3.59 36.96 -12.27
CA ASP A 7 3.52 36.20 -11.02
C ASP A 7 4.50 36.76 -9.99
N GLU A 8 4.02 37.57 -9.05
CA GLU A 8 4.80 38.04 -7.90
C GLU A 8 5.38 36.87 -7.08
N GLY A 9 4.75 35.69 -7.14
CA GLY A 9 5.22 34.47 -6.50
C GLY A 9 6.55 33.92 -7.05
N ALA A 10 6.93 34.25 -8.28
CA ALA A 10 8.18 33.75 -8.88
C ALA A 10 9.43 34.39 -8.25
N LEU A 11 9.33 35.66 -7.84
CA LEU A 11 10.44 36.39 -7.21
C LEU A 11 10.62 35.99 -5.73
N GLU A 12 9.53 35.77 -5.00
CA GLU A 12 9.59 35.23 -3.64
C GLU A 12 10.11 33.78 -3.61
N ALA A 13 9.77 32.98 -4.61
CA ALA A 13 10.29 31.62 -4.77
C ALA A 13 11.82 31.59 -4.97
N GLY A 14 12.38 32.54 -5.73
CA GLY A 14 13.82 32.60 -6.01
C GLY A 14 14.67 32.88 -4.77
N GLY A 15 14.27 33.88 -3.95
CA GLY A 15 14.99 34.25 -2.73
C GLY A 15 14.94 33.17 -1.65
N SER A 16 13.78 32.53 -1.47
CA SER A 16 13.62 31.45 -0.49
C SER A 16 14.43 30.19 -0.86
N TRP A 17 14.56 29.88 -2.16
CA TRP A 17 15.36 28.76 -2.64
C TRP A 17 16.86 28.98 -2.40
N LEU A 18 17.41 30.14 -2.76
CA LEU A 18 18.83 30.44 -2.52
C LEU A 18 19.19 30.39 -1.03
N ARG A 19 18.34 30.93 -0.16
CA ARG A 19 18.53 30.87 1.29
C ARG A 19 18.55 29.42 1.79
N ARG A 20 17.66 28.57 1.27
CA ARG A 20 17.61 27.14 1.60
C ARG A 20 18.83 26.37 1.07
N SER A 21 19.27 26.67 -0.15
CA SER A 21 20.49 26.10 -0.73
C SER A 21 21.73 26.47 0.09
N TRP A 22 21.84 27.74 0.51
CA TRP A 22 22.90 28.18 1.42
C TRP A 22 22.82 27.47 2.78
N SER A 23 21.62 27.35 3.37
CA SER A 23 21.45 26.65 4.65
C SER A 23 21.66 25.14 4.59
N ASN A 24 21.73 24.55 3.41
CA ASN A 24 22.04 23.14 3.20
C ASN A 24 23.51 22.91 2.83
N ALA A 25 24.23 23.95 2.37
CA ALA A 25 25.66 23.85 2.07
C ALA A 25 26.47 23.47 3.32
N SER A 26 27.54 22.69 3.15
CA SER A 26 28.39 22.27 4.27
C SER A 26 29.07 23.48 4.93
N PRO A 27 29.37 23.44 6.25
CA PRO A 27 30.01 24.56 6.95
C PRO A 27 31.32 25.00 6.28
N SER A 28 32.14 24.04 5.85
CA SER A 28 33.40 24.31 5.15
C SER A 28 33.20 25.04 3.82
N LEU A 29 32.18 24.66 3.04
CA LEU A 29 31.87 25.35 1.79
C LEU A 29 31.39 26.78 2.05
N ARG A 30 30.56 27.00 3.08
CA ARG A 30 30.12 28.37 3.43
C ARG A 30 31.30 29.26 3.79
N ILE A 31 32.22 28.77 4.61
CA ILE A 31 33.44 29.50 4.98
C ILE A 31 34.25 29.84 3.73
N ALA A 32 34.46 28.86 2.84
CA ALA A 32 35.17 29.08 1.58
C ALA A 32 34.48 30.13 0.69
N CYS A 33 33.15 30.06 0.56
CA CYS A 33 32.38 31.03 -0.23
C CYS A 33 32.47 32.45 0.37
N VAL A 34 32.31 32.60 1.69
CA VAL A 34 32.44 33.89 2.38
C VAL A 34 33.86 34.44 2.24
N ALA A 35 34.90 33.60 2.37
CA ALA A 35 36.28 34.00 2.19
C ALA A 35 36.55 34.47 0.74
N MET A 36 36.04 33.74 -0.26
CA MET A 36 36.16 34.13 -1.67
C MET A 36 35.42 35.43 -1.99
N TRP A 37 34.19 35.61 -1.49
CA TRP A 37 33.45 36.87 -1.66
C TRP A 37 34.12 38.03 -0.92
N GLY A 38 34.66 37.79 0.27
CA GLY A 38 35.44 38.79 1.01
C GLY A 38 36.69 39.21 0.25
N ALA A 39 37.45 38.25 -0.29
CA ALA A 39 38.62 38.52 -1.12
C ALA A 39 38.25 39.26 -2.42
N GLY A 40 37.15 38.85 -3.07
CA GLY A 40 36.62 39.52 -4.27
C GLY A 40 36.19 40.95 -3.99
N GLY A 41 35.54 41.19 -2.86
CA GLY A 41 35.17 42.52 -2.39
C GLY A 41 36.39 43.41 -2.14
N ALA A 42 37.40 42.88 -1.45
CA ALA A 42 38.66 43.59 -1.22
C ALA A 42 39.38 43.91 -2.53
N ALA A 43 39.46 42.95 -3.48
CA ALA A 43 40.04 43.16 -4.80
C ALA A 43 39.28 44.22 -5.61
N THR A 44 37.95 44.27 -5.50
CA THR A 44 37.10 45.29 -6.14
C THR A 44 37.40 46.69 -5.58
N VAL A 45 37.51 46.82 -4.27
CA VAL A 45 37.84 48.11 -3.61
C VAL A 45 39.25 48.57 -4.02
N LEU A 46 40.24 47.69 -4.02
CA LEU A 46 41.59 48.00 -4.48
C LEU A 46 41.60 48.38 -5.96
N GLY A 47 40.82 47.70 -6.79
CA GLY A 47 40.59 48.03 -8.19
C GLY A 47 40.09 49.46 -8.35
N ALA A 48 39.03 49.83 -7.63
CA ALA A 48 38.46 51.17 -7.67
C ALA A 48 39.46 52.25 -7.20
N ILE A 49 40.18 52.01 -6.09
CA ILE A 49 41.21 52.95 -5.61
C ILE A 49 42.32 53.14 -6.65
N GLY A 50 42.79 52.04 -7.27
CA GLY A 50 43.80 52.11 -8.32
C GLY A 50 43.33 52.87 -9.56
N ASP A 51 42.03 52.83 -9.86
CA ASP A 51 41.43 53.55 -10.98
C ASP A 51 41.38 55.06 -10.70
N PHE A 52 40.93 55.45 -9.51
CA PHE A 52 40.97 56.85 -9.05
C PHE A 52 42.39 57.43 -9.02
N ALA A 53 43.40 56.61 -8.73
CA ALA A 53 44.80 57.02 -8.70
C ALA A 53 45.47 57.04 -10.10
N GLY A 54 44.77 56.62 -11.16
CA GLY A 54 45.33 56.49 -12.51
C GLY A 54 46.37 55.37 -12.64
N TRP A 55 46.46 54.46 -11.65
CA TRP A 55 47.54 53.47 -11.60
C TRP A 55 47.43 52.42 -12.71
N TRP A 56 46.20 52.07 -13.07
CA TRP A 56 45.88 51.05 -14.08
C TRP A 56 46.20 51.49 -15.52
N GLU A 57 46.27 52.80 -15.81
CA GLU A 57 46.53 53.32 -17.16
C GLU A 57 47.89 52.82 -17.70
N SER A 58 48.85 52.62 -16.79
CA SER A 58 50.20 52.13 -17.12
C SER A 58 50.31 50.60 -17.23
N MET A 59 49.27 49.83 -16.83
CA MET A 59 49.35 48.37 -16.65
C MET A 59 48.08 47.63 -17.15
N PRO A 60 47.71 47.74 -18.44
CA PRO A 60 46.46 47.19 -18.97
C PRO A 60 46.33 45.66 -18.82
N PHE A 61 47.45 44.93 -18.90
CA PHE A 61 47.45 43.48 -18.67
C PHE A 61 47.03 43.11 -17.24
N LEU A 62 47.56 43.82 -16.24
CA LEU A 62 47.28 43.55 -14.83
C LEU A 62 45.81 43.83 -14.50
N THR A 63 45.23 44.88 -15.09
CA THR A 63 43.81 45.21 -14.96
C THR A 63 42.92 44.07 -15.45
N ASN A 64 43.24 43.48 -16.60
CA ASN A 64 42.49 42.34 -17.15
C ASN A 64 42.59 41.10 -16.24
N VAL A 65 43.78 40.81 -15.72
CA VAL A 65 43.97 39.69 -14.78
C VAL A 65 43.20 39.94 -13.49
N ALA A 66 43.32 41.14 -12.92
CA ALA A 66 42.62 41.52 -11.68
C ALA A 66 41.09 41.42 -11.84
N SER A 67 40.55 41.90 -12.98
CA SER A 67 39.12 41.80 -13.29
C SER A 67 38.67 40.33 -13.40
N THR A 68 39.46 39.49 -14.08
CA THR A 68 39.13 38.07 -14.26
C THR A 68 39.14 37.32 -12.92
N VAL A 69 40.17 37.54 -12.09
CA VAL A 69 40.27 36.94 -10.76
C VAL A 69 39.12 37.41 -9.87
N THR A 70 38.81 38.70 -9.88
CA THR A 70 37.68 39.26 -9.12
C THR A 70 36.36 38.64 -9.56
N GLY A 71 36.12 38.53 -10.87
CA GLY A 71 34.95 37.85 -11.42
C GLY A 71 34.87 36.38 -10.99
N ALA A 72 35.99 35.65 -11.00
CA ALA A 72 36.05 34.26 -10.55
C ALA A 72 35.73 34.12 -9.05
N LEU A 73 36.23 35.04 -8.21
CA LEU A 73 35.98 35.07 -6.77
C LEU A 73 34.50 35.23 -6.40
N PHE A 74 33.70 35.87 -7.26
CA PHE A 74 32.24 35.95 -7.07
C PHE A 74 31.46 34.82 -7.74
N SER A 75 31.81 34.49 -8.98
CA SER A 75 31.05 33.54 -9.80
C SER A 75 31.23 32.08 -9.38
N VAL A 76 32.43 31.65 -8.99
CA VAL A 76 32.70 30.25 -8.61
C VAL A 76 31.92 29.86 -7.35
N PRO A 77 31.93 30.63 -6.23
CA PRO A 77 31.11 30.31 -5.07
C PRO A 77 29.62 30.28 -5.36
N LEU A 78 29.14 31.25 -6.15
CA LEU A 78 27.73 31.32 -6.54
C LEU A 78 27.32 30.07 -7.32
N ALA A 79 28.12 29.66 -8.30
CA ALA A 79 27.90 28.45 -9.07
C ALA A 79 27.87 27.21 -8.17
N LEU A 80 28.82 27.07 -7.23
CA LEU A 80 28.87 25.95 -6.29
C LEU A 80 27.60 25.86 -5.41
N VAL A 81 27.14 26.98 -4.86
CA VAL A 81 25.90 27.03 -4.05
C VAL A 81 24.68 26.63 -4.88
N VAL A 82 24.59 27.14 -6.11
CA VAL A 82 23.49 26.83 -7.04
C VAL A 82 23.50 25.34 -7.41
N PHE A 83 24.65 24.79 -7.79
CA PHE A 83 24.77 23.37 -8.15
C PHE A 83 24.46 22.44 -6.98
N GLN A 84 24.87 22.77 -5.75
CA GLN A 84 24.49 21.98 -4.58
C GLN A 84 22.98 22.02 -4.32
N GLY A 85 22.34 23.17 -4.51
CA GLY A 85 20.89 23.30 -4.41
C GLY A 85 20.16 22.39 -5.42
N PHE A 86 20.64 22.35 -6.67
CA PHE A 86 20.10 21.44 -7.69
C PHE A 86 20.34 19.98 -7.36
N ALA A 87 21.55 19.62 -6.92
CA ALA A 87 21.89 18.25 -6.55
C ALA A 87 21.03 17.76 -5.38
N ALA A 88 20.83 18.58 -4.34
CA ALA A 88 19.99 18.23 -3.20
C ALA A 88 18.51 18.03 -3.61
N ASN A 89 17.98 18.92 -4.45
CA ASN A 89 16.61 18.81 -4.95
C ASN A 89 16.41 17.56 -5.83
N GLU A 90 17.40 17.23 -6.65
CA GLU A 90 17.37 16.04 -7.50
C GLU A 90 17.45 14.75 -6.67
N THR A 91 18.30 14.71 -5.64
CA THR A 91 18.34 13.59 -4.68
C THR A 91 17.00 13.46 -3.96
N GLN A 92 16.41 14.56 -3.49
CA GLN A 92 15.10 14.51 -2.83
C GLN A 92 14.00 13.97 -3.76
N LYS A 93 13.95 14.42 -5.02
CA LYS A 93 13.00 13.90 -6.02
C LYS A 93 13.22 12.41 -6.32
N ARG A 94 14.48 11.97 -6.37
CA ARG A 94 14.82 10.55 -6.55
C ARG A 94 14.39 9.72 -5.35
N ASP A 95 14.65 10.19 -4.13
CA ASP A 95 14.21 9.53 -2.90
C ASP A 95 12.69 9.44 -2.84
N GLN A 96 11.98 10.52 -3.17
CA GLN A 96 10.52 10.55 -3.27
C GLN A 96 10.00 9.50 -4.26
N ARG A 97 10.58 9.44 -5.47
CA ARG A 97 10.22 8.43 -6.47
C ARG A 97 10.55 7.01 -6.00
N GLY A 98 11.70 6.81 -5.36
CA GLY A 98 12.11 5.51 -4.83
C GLY A 98 11.13 4.98 -3.78
N VAL A 99 10.73 5.84 -2.83
CA VAL A 99 9.74 5.49 -1.80
C VAL A 99 8.36 5.21 -2.43
N ALA A 100 7.93 6.03 -3.40
CA ALA A 100 6.66 5.82 -4.08
C ALA A 100 6.63 4.51 -4.89
N LEU A 101 7.72 4.18 -5.58
CA LEU A 101 7.85 2.91 -6.31
C LEU A 101 7.89 1.71 -5.37
N LEU A 102 8.60 1.83 -4.24
CA LEU A 102 8.61 0.79 -3.20
C LEU A 102 7.20 0.56 -2.63
N ALA A 103 6.48 1.63 -2.29
CA ALA A 103 5.09 1.55 -1.82
C ALA A 103 4.18 0.87 -2.85
N LYS A 104 4.25 1.31 -4.11
CA LYS A 104 3.48 0.71 -5.22
C LYS A 104 3.81 -0.77 -5.39
N ALA A 105 5.08 -1.15 -5.34
CA ALA A 105 5.50 -2.54 -5.46
C ALA A 105 4.96 -3.38 -4.30
N THR A 106 5.11 -2.92 -3.05
CA THR A 106 4.62 -3.63 -1.87
C THR A 106 3.10 -3.80 -1.88
N VAL A 107 2.32 -2.76 -2.28
CA VAL A 107 0.87 -2.88 -2.39
C VAL A 107 0.46 -3.84 -3.49
N ARG A 108 1.15 -3.84 -4.63
CA ARG A 108 0.90 -4.80 -5.71
C ARG A 108 1.20 -6.22 -5.27
N ASP A 109 2.28 -6.46 -4.52
CA ASP A 109 2.59 -7.79 -4.00
C ASP A 109 1.53 -8.25 -3.00
N ILE A 110 1.11 -7.37 -2.07
CA ILE A 110 0.01 -7.66 -1.14
C ILE A 110 -1.28 -7.98 -1.89
N LEU A 111 -1.62 -7.20 -2.92
CA LEU A 111 -2.80 -7.45 -3.75
C LEU A 111 -2.68 -8.77 -4.50
N HIS A 112 -1.51 -9.11 -5.01
CA HIS A 112 -1.25 -10.39 -5.65
C HIS A 112 -1.46 -11.56 -4.67
N ASP A 113 -0.95 -11.47 -3.44
CA ASP A 113 -1.16 -12.52 -2.43
C ASP A 113 -2.64 -12.69 -2.08
N ILE A 114 -3.34 -11.57 -1.85
CA ILE A 114 -4.74 -11.58 -1.42
C ILE A 114 -5.66 -12.03 -2.55
N THR A 115 -5.45 -11.57 -3.79
CA THR A 115 -6.18 -12.08 -4.96
C THR A 115 -5.84 -13.54 -5.25
N GLY A 116 -4.66 -14.01 -4.84
CA GLY A 116 -4.31 -15.43 -4.85
C GLY A 116 -5.14 -16.29 -3.89
N LEU A 117 -5.86 -15.69 -2.92
CA LEU A 117 -6.80 -16.41 -2.05
C LEU A 117 -8.08 -16.80 -2.79
N ALA A 118 -8.56 -15.93 -3.67
CA ALA A 118 -9.77 -16.11 -4.47
C ALA A 118 -9.50 -15.64 -5.92
N PRO A 119 -8.99 -16.54 -6.78
CA PRO A 119 -8.57 -16.19 -8.14
C PRO A 119 -9.71 -15.67 -9.03
N ASP A 120 -10.94 -16.14 -8.80
CA ASP A 120 -12.15 -15.67 -9.48
C ASP A 120 -13.07 -14.94 -8.50
N ALA A 121 -13.26 -13.64 -8.72
CA ALA A 121 -14.16 -12.82 -7.91
C ALA A 121 -15.62 -13.24 -8.08
N THR A 122 -15.99 -13.74 -9.25
CA THR A 122 -17.36 -14.21 -9.55
C THR A 122 -17.71 -15.42 -8.71
N ASP A 123 -16.75 -16.31 -8.51
CA ASP A 123 -16.94 -17.50 -7.69
C ASP A 123 -17.05 -17.14 -6.20
N LEU A 124 -16.30 -16.14 -5.74
CA LEU A 124 -16.39 -15.64 -4.36
C LEU A 124 -17.75 -15.01 -4.07
N ASP A 125 -18.30 -14.24 -5.02
CA ASP A 125 -19.64 -13.66 -4.91
C ASP A 125 -20.73 -14.75 -4.91
N GLN A 126 -20.61 -15.75 -5.80
CA GLN A 126 -21.53 -16.89 -5.81
C GLN A 126 -21.49 -17.70 -4.51
N LEU A 127 -20.30 -17.89 -3.94
CA LEU A 127 -20.10 -18.58 -2.67
C LEU A 127 -20.76 -17.81 -1.53
N ALA A 128 -20.60 -16.48 -1.49
CA ALA A 128 -21.26 -15.62 -0.51
C ALA A 128 -22.79 -15.71 -0.58
N ASP A 129 -23.35 -15.69 -1.79
CA ASP A 129 -24.81 -15.77 -1.99
C ASP A 129 -25.39 -17.12 -1.58
N ARG A 130 -24.68 -18.23 -1.88
CA ARG A 130 -25.12 -19.57 -1.46
C ARG A 130 -25.01 -19.78 0.05
N LEU A 131 -23.94 -19.30 0.68
CA LEU A 131 -23.81 -19.31 2.14
C LEU A 131 -24.91 -18.52 2.83
N ARG A 132 -25.29 -17.37 2.27
CA ARG A 132 -26.42 -16.56 2.78
C ARG A 132 -27.75 -17.31 2.63
N LYS A 133 -28.00 -17.94 1.49
CA LYS A 133 -29.20 -18.76 1.28
C LYS A 133 -29.30 -19.92 2.27
N LEU A 134 -28.17 -20.58 2.59
CA LEU A 134 -28.15 -21.64 3.60
C LEU A 134 -28.56 -21.12 4.98
N ASP A 135 -27.93 -20.03 5.41
CA ASP A 135 -28.10 -19.41 6.73
C ASP A 135 -29.48 -18.76 6.92
N ASP A 136 -29.93 -17.96 5.95
CA ASP A 136 -31.17 -17.18 6.07
C ASP A 136 -32.42 -18.03 5.79
N GLU A 137 -32.34 -19.03 4.91
CA GLU A 137 -33.52 -19.75 4.41
C GLU A 137 -33.55 -21.22 4.83
N LEU A 138 -32.48 -21.97 4.56
CA LEU A 138 -32.54 -23.44 4.61
C LEU A 138 -32.31 -23.98 6.02
N LEU A 139 -31.34 -23.44 6.77
CA LEU A 139 -31.02 -23.89 8.12
C LEU A 139 -32.15 -23.58 9.11
N PRO A 140 -32.71 -22.35 9.19
CA PRO A 140 -33.83 -22.06 10.07
C PRO A 140 -35.05 -22.93 9.74
N ALA A 141 -35.35 -23.09 8.44
CA ALA A 141 -36.47 -23.92 8.01
C ALA A 141 -36.26 -25.41 8.36
N ALA A 142 -35.04 -25.93 8.28
CA ALA A 142 -34.72 -27.30 8.67
C ALA A 142 -34.71 -27.51 10.20
N GLN A 143 -34.40 -26.47 10.99
CA GLN A 143 -34.51 -26.50 12.46
C GLN A 143 -35.98 -26.53 12.91
N ASP A 144 -36.82 -25.68 12.30
CA ASP A 144 -38.23 -25.52 12.68
C ASP A 144 -39.10 -26.66 12.16
N ASN A 145 -38.91 -27.04 10.90
CA ASN A 145 -39.63 -28.14 10.28
C ASN A 145 -38.72 -29.36 10.24
N ARG A 146 -39.02 -30.37 11.06
CA ARG A 146 -38.42 -31.72 11.01
C ARG A 146 -38.71 -32.48 9.71
N SER A 147 -38.98 -31.77 8.62
CA SER A 147 -39.23 -32.32 7.31
C SER A 147 -37.90 -32.76 6.70
N GLN A 148 -37.84 -34.05 6.36
CA GLN A 148 -36.72 -34.63 5.62
C GLN A 148 -36.40 -33.89 4.31
N PRO A 149 -37.37 -33.34 3.54
CA PRO A 149 -37.07 -32.60 2.32
C PRO A 149 -36.26 -31.32 2.53
N LEU A 150 -36.52 -30.55 3.59
CA LEU A 150 -35.77 -29.32 3.88
C LEU A 150 -34.35 -29.64 4.34
N LEU A 151 -34.18 -30.68 5.17
CA LEU A 151 -32.83 -31.14 5.53
C LEU A 151 -32.07 -31.63 4.30
N ALA A 152 -32.69 -32.40 3.41
CA ALA A 152 -32.06 -32.84 2.16
C ALA A 152 -31.67 -31.64 1.27
N ALA A 153 -32.51 -30.59 1.21
CA ALA A 153 -32.19 -29.36 0.49
C ALA A 153 -31.00 -28.61 1.10
N ALA A 154 -30.96 -28.46 2.44
CA ALA A 154 -29.83 -27.84 3.14
C ALA A 154 -28.53 -28.62 2.94
N VAL A 155 -28.58 -29.95 3.04
CA VAL A 155 -27.44 -30.85 2.78
C VAL A 155 -26.97 -30.73 1.32
N GLY A 156 -27.90 -30.67 0.37
CA GLY A 156 -27.58 -30.49 -1.05
C GLY A 156 -26.91 -29.14 -1.33
N GLU A 157 -27.45 -28.05 -0.80
CA GLU A 157 -26.87 -26.70 -0.97
C GLU A 157 -25.50 -26.59 -0.27
N TRP A 158 -25.34 -27.18 0.93
CA TRP A 158 -24.05 -27.26 1.62
C TRP A 158 -22.99 -27.97 0.79
N ARG A 159 -23.35 -29.08 0.11
CA ARG A 159 -22.44 -29.79 -0.79
C ARG A 159 -21.97 -28.89 -1.94
N GLU A 160 -22.89 -28.16 -2.56
CA GLU A 160 -22.56 -27.22 -3.64
C GLU A 160 -21.66 -26.08 -3.13
N VAL A 161 -21.89 -25.58 -1.91
CA VAL A 161 -21.01 -24.62 -1.23
C VAL A 161 -19.62 -25.20 -1.02
N HIS A 162 -19.50 -26.44 -0.55
CA HIS A 162 -18.22 -27.09 -0.32
C HIS A 162 -17.46 -27.35 -1.65
N GLU A 163 -18.16 -27.79 -2.70
CA GLU A 163 -17.58 -27.96 -4.03
C GLU A 163 -17.14 -26.62 -4.64
N LEU A 164 -17.93 -25.56 -4.46
CA LEU A 164 -17.54 -24.23 -4.89
C LEU A 164 -16.33 -23.74 -4.08
N TRP A 165 -16.37 -23.82 -2.76
CA TRP A 165 -15.27 -23.46 -1.86
C TRP A 165 -13.95 -24.11 -2.28
N SER A 166 -13.93 -25.42 -2.48
CA SER A 166 -12.72 -26.17 -2.86
C SER A 166 -12.15 -25.78 -4.23
N ARG A 167 -12.96 -25.20 -5.12
CA ARG A 167 -12.53 -24.66 -6.41
C ARG A 167 -12.12 -23.19 -6.32
N THR A 168 -12.84 -22.40 -5.54
CA THR A 168 -12.67 -20.95 -5.42
C THR A 168 -11.50 -20.58 -4.53
N LEU A 169 -11.37 -21.26 -3.39
CA LEU A 169 -10.41 -20.93 -2.36
C LEU A 169 -9.24 -21.90 -2.41
N VAL A 170 -8.03 -21.35 -2.29
CA VAL A 170 -6.82 -22.17 -2.20
C VAL A 170 -6.83 -23.02 -0.94
N SER A 171 -6.07 -24.13 -0.94
CA SER A 171 -5.91 -24.98 0.23
C SER A 171 -5.50 -24.16 1.47
N GLN A 172 -5.93 -24.61 2.66
CA GLN A 172 -5.70 -23.88 3.92
C GLN A 172 -4.21 -23.52 4.11
N GLU A 173 -3.30 -24.48 3.90
CA GLU A 173 -1.86 -24.20 4.00
C GLU A 173 -1.41 -23.08 3.03
N ARG A 174 -1.93 -23.07 1.80
CA ARG A 174 -1.59 -22.04 0.83
C ARG A 174 -2.20 -20.71 1.23
N ALA A 175 -3.43 -20.68 1.70
CA ALA A 175 -4.08 -19.47 2.18
C ALA A 175 -3.34 -18.87 3.38
N GLN A 176 -2.98 -19.70 4.37
CA GLN A 176 -2.20 -19.27 5.53
C GLN A 176 -0.85 -18.70 5.12
N ARG A 177 -0.14 -19.33 4.17
CA ARG A 177 1.11 -18.79 3.62
C ARG A 177 0.88 -17.42 2.96
N LEU A 178 -0.10 -17.29 2.08
CA LEU A 178 -0.43 -16.03 1.40
C LEU A 178 -0.82 -14.92 2.39
N LEU A 179 -1.65 -15.23 3.39
CA LEU A 179 -2.07 -14.29 4.43
C LEU A 179 -0.90 -13.89 5.34
N HIS A 180 -0.02 -14.83 5.69
CA HIS A 180 1.19 -14.55 6.45
C HIS A 180 2.14 -13.62 5.70
N ASP A 181 2.34 -13.89 4.41
CA ASP A 181 3.18 -13.08 3.54
C ASP A 181 2.60 -11.67 3.34
N ALA A 182 1.29 -11.57 3.09
CA ALA A 182 0.57 -10.30 3.01
C ALA A 182 0.66 -9.50 4.32
N ALA A 183 0.48 -10.16 5.47
CA ALA A 183 0.62 -9.53 6.78
C ALA A 183 2.05 -9.05 7.06
N THR A 184 3.06 -9.82 6.65
CA THR A 184 4.47 -9.45 6.76
C THR A 184 4.80 -8.23 5.89
N ARG A 185 4.33 -8.22 4.64
CA ARG A 185 4.49 -7.07 3.72
C ARG A 185 3.74 -5.84 4.22
N TRP A 186 2.56 -6.01 4.78
CA TRP A 186 1.79 -4.92 5.40
C TRP A 186 2.53 -4.30 6.59
N ARG A 187 3.09 -5.14 7.47
CA ARG A 187 3.93 -4.69 8.59
C ARG A 187 5.17 -3.95 8.10
N PHE A 188 5.87 -4.50 7.10
CA PHE A 188 7.00 -3.81 6.46
C PHE A 188 6.59 -2.43 5.93
N MET A 189 5.44 -2.34 5.26
CA MET A 189 4.94 -1.07 4.74
C MET A 189 4.67 -0.05 5.86
N ARG A 190 4.10 -0.48 6.99
CA ARG A 190 3.85 0.39 8.15
C ARG A 190 5.12 0.82 8.89
N GLU A 191 6.05 -0.11 9.09
CA GLU A 191 7.25 0.15 9.88
C GLU A 191 8.33 0.90 9.09
N HIS A 192 8.41 0.65 7.78
CA HIS A 192 9.50 1.16 6.95
C HIS A 192 8.99 2.17 5.93
N VAL A 193 7.96 1.86 5.14
CA VAL A 193 7.53 2.72 4.02
C VAL A 193 6.76 3.96 4.51
N GLN A 194 5.81 3.80 5.43
CA GLN A 194 4.97 4.89 5.93
C GLN A 194 5.80 6.05 6.52
N PRO A 195 6.78 5.84 7.42
CA PRO A 195 7.59 6.93 7.94
C PRO A 195 8.34 7.69 6.85
N HIS A 196 8.81 6.99 5.81
CA HIS A 196 9.48 7.61 4.68
C HIS A 196 8.51 8.42 3.81
N MET A 197 7.29 7.92 3.56
CA MET A 197 6.27 8.66 2.83
C MET A 197 5.88 9.95 3.56
N VAL A 198 5.59 9.86 4.86
CA VAL A 198 5.26 11.03 5.70
C VAL A 198 6.41 12.04 5.73
N ARG A 199 7.66 11.58 5.92
CA ARG A 199 8.85 12.45 5.93
C ARG A 199 9.04 13.17 4.59
N GLN A 200 8.74 12.51 3.49
CA GLN A 200 8.87 13.04 2.14
C GLN A 200 7.64 13.82 1.67
N GLN A 201 6.62 13.99 2.53
CA GLN A 201 5.34 14.64 2.23
C GLN A 201 4.58 13.94 1.08
N LEU A 202 4.85 12.65 0.87
CA LEU A 202 4.06 11.80 0.00
C LEU A 202 2.85 11.37 0.84
N GLY A 203 1.65 11.78 0.44
CA GLY A 203 0.43 11.46 1.17
C GLY A 203 0.36 9.98 1.54
N TRP A 204 -0.06 9.68 2.76
CA TRP A 204 -0.30 8.34 3.25
C TRP A 204 -1.81 8.12 3.41
N ILE A 205 -2.25 6.87 3.41
CA ILE A 205 -3.64 6.56 3.74
C ILE A 205 -4.03 7.01 5.14
N SER A 206 -5.34 7.10 5.38
CA SER A 206 -5.84 7.47 6.69
C SER A 206 -5.39 6.45 7.75
N THR A 207 -5.31 6.91 9.01
CA THR A 207 -5.03 6.02 10.14
C THR A 207 -6.14 4.99 10.31
N GLU A 208 -7.37 5.32 9.91
CA GLU A 208 -8.53 4.43 9.94
C GLU A 208 -8.38 3.28 8.93
N ASP A 209 -8.09 3.58 7.66
CA ASP A 209 -7.83 2.56 6.63
C ASP A 209 -6.65 1.65 7.03
N THR A 210 -5.61 2.24 7.63
CA THR A 210 -4.44 1.49 8.10
C THR A 210 -4.84 0.47 9.18
N LYS A 211 -5.73 0.85 10.10
CA LYS A 211 -6.25 -0.04 11.14
C LYS A 211 -7.21 -1.07 10.54
N GLU A 212 -8.05 -0.67 9.59
CA GLU A 212 -9.00 -1.54 8.90
C GLU A 212 -8.27 -2.69 8.19
N ILE A 213 -7.27 -2.39 7.35
CA ILE A 213 -6.50 -3.41 6.63
C ILE A 213 -5.79 -4.35 7.61
N GLY A 214 -5.19 -3.82 8.68
CA GLY A 214 -4.57 -4.65 9.71
C GLY A 214 -5.56 -5.60 10.39
N ARG A 215 -6.75 -5.10 10.75
CA ARG A 215 -7.84 -5.90 11.34
C ARG A 215 -8.33 -6.97 10.37
N LEU A 216 -8.49 -6.64 9.09
CA LEU A 216 -8.98 -7.56 8.05
C LEU A 216 -7.97 -8.67 7.76
N LEU A 217 -6.66 -8.36 7.73
CA LEU A 217 -5.61 -9.38 7.61
C LEU A 217 -5.63 -10.35 8.80
N THR A 218 -5.79 -9.84 10.03
CA THR A 218 -5.94 -10.69 11.21
C THR A 218 -7.22 -11.52 11.16
N ALA A 219 -8.36 -10.91 10.82
CA ALA A 219 -9.64 -11.62 10.71
C ALA A 219 -9.56 -12.74 9.67
N ALA A 220 -9.06 -12.46 8.47
CA ALA A 220 -8.87 -13.46 7.43
C ALA A 220 -7.93 -14.60 7.87
N SER A 221 -6.87 -14.29 8.63
CA SER A 221 -5.95 -15.33 9.15
C SER A 221 -6.57 -16.24 10.22
N VAL A 222 -7.53 -15.73 11.00
CA VAL A 222 -8.26 -16.54 11.99
C VAL A 222 -9.40 -17.31 11.34
N SER A 223 -10.08 -16.70 10.36
CA SER A 223 -11.25 -17.29 9.69
C SER A 223 -10.89 -18.33 8.63
N TYR A 224 -9.66 -18.38 8.13
CA TYR A 224 -9.21 -19.43 7.21
C TYR A 224 -8.98 -20.77 7.96
N TRP A 225 -10.10 -21.35 8.36
CA TRP A 225 -10.22 -22.72 8.84
C TRP A 225 -10.26 -23.69 7.64
N ASP A 226 -9.86 -24.95 7.84
CA ASP A 226 -9.88 -25.98 6.80
C ASP A 226 -11.23 -26.70 6.80
N PRO A 227 -12.12 -26.47 5.82
CA PRO A 227 -13.26 -27.36 5.64
C PRO A 227 -12.86 -28.79 5.31
N GLY A 228 -11.60 -29.06 4.92
CA GLY A 228 -11.07 -30.43 4.84
C GLY A 228 -10.94 -31.15 6.20
N GLU A 229 -10.99 -30.42 7.32
CA GLU A 229 -11.16 -30.99 8.67
C GLU A 229 -12.64 -31.15 9.06
N LEU A 230 -13.58 -30.93 8.13
CA LEU A 230 -14.82 -31.70 8.17
C LEU A 230 -14.38 -33.15 8.14
N ASP A 231 -14.73 -33.88 9.20
CA ASP A 231 -14.52 -35.30 9.28
C ASP A 231 -14.90 -35.87 7.90
N ASP A 232 -13.95 -36.45 7.16
CA ASP A 232 -14.26 -37.08 5.87
C ASP A 232 -15.44 -38.04 6.04
N GLU A 233 -15.69 -38.50 7.28
CA GLU A 233 -16.89 -39.19 7.72
C GLU A 233 -18.19 -38.39 7.61
N LEU A 234 -18.24 -37.09 7.92
CA LEU A 234 -19.42 -36.25 7.73
C LEU A 234 -19.76 -36.09 6.25
N VAL A 235 -18.77 -35.76 5.41
CA VAL A 235 -18.97 -35.66 3.96
C VAL A 235 -19.41 -37.01 3.39
N ARG A 236 -18.74 -38.11 3.77
CA ARG A 236 -19.14 -39.47 3.36
C ARG A 236 -20.52 -39.87 3.89
N ALA A 237 -20.90 -39.44 5.09
CA ALA A 237 -22.22 -39.70 5.66
C ALA A 237 -23.31 -38.91 4.93
N MET A 238 -23.01 -37.68 4.50
CA MET A 238 -23.90 -36.85 3.67
C MET A 238 -24.04 -37.40 2.25
N GLU A 239 -22.96 -37.89 1.63
CA GLU A 239 -22.99 -38.59 0.33
C GLU A 239 -23.83 -39.87 0.39
N ALA A 240 -23.67 -40.66 1.44
CA ALA A 240 -24.48 -41.86 1.66
C ALA A 240 -25.98 -41.52 1.76
N LEU A 241 -26.33 -40.35 2.31
CA LEU A 241 -27.72 -39.91 2.43
C LEU A 241 -28.36 -39.54 1.10
N LEU A 242 -27.67 -38.72 0.31
CA LEU A 242 -28.16 -38.24 -0.98
C LEU A 242 -28.32 -39.38 -1.99
N THR A 243 -27.54 -40.45 -1.83
CA THR A 243 -27.57 -41.61 -2.73
C THR A 243 -28.62 -42.66 -2.32
N ALA A 244 -28.89 -42.79 -1.01
CA ALA A 244 -29.76 -43.85 -0.49
C ALA A 244 -31.23 -43.43 -0.30
N ASP A 245 -31.55 -42.13 -0.42
CA ASP A 245 -32.86 -41.58 -0.02
C ASP A 245 -33.23 -41.99 1.43
N ASP A 246 -32.20 -42.24 2.25
CA ASP A 246 -32.31 -42.88 3.56
C ASP A 246 -31.41 -42.17 4.58
N LEU A 247 -32.03 -41.52 5.56
CA LEU A 247 -31.35 -40.75 6.62
C LEU A 247 -30.75 -41.64 7.74
N ARG A 248 -30.98 -42.95 7.73
CA ARG A 248 -30.51 -43.87 8.77
C ARG A 248 -28.98 -43.82 9.02
N PRO A 249 -28.10 -43.65 8.02
CA PRO A 249 -26.65 -43.53 8.25
C PRO A 249 -26.23 -42.30 9.07
N LEU A 250 -26.70 -41.09 8.74
CA LEU A 250 -26.40 -39.88 9.52
C LEU A 250 -26.98 -39.94 10.94
N SER A 251 -28.16 -40.55 11.10
CA SER A 251 -28.74 -40.71 12.43
C SER A 251 -27.86 -41.59 13.34
N ARG A 252 -27.08 -42.52 12.81
CA ARG A 252 -26.12 -43.29 13.62
C ARG A 252 -24.87 -42.48 13.97
N TYR A 253 -24.41 -41.64 13.04
CA TYR A 253 -23.22 -40.82 13.24
C TYR A 253 -23.43 -39.73 14.30
N PHE A 254 -24.56 -39.03 14.24
CA PHE A 254 -24.90 -37.94 15.15
C PHE A 254 -25.71 -38.36 16.39
N SER A 255 -25.55 -39.61 16.84
CA SER A 255 -26.28 -40.14 18.01
C SER A 255 -27.82 -39.96 17.92
N GLY A 256 -28.38 -39.93 16.72
CA GLY A 256 -29.81 -39.94 16.44
C GLY A 256 -30.50 -38.59 16.29
N SER A 257 -29.78 -37.47 16.40
CA SER A 257 -30.42 -36.15 16.45
C SER A 257 -30.24 -35.35 15.16
N HIS A 258 -31.35 -35.10 14.45
CA HIS A 258 -31.42 -34.14 13.33
C HIS A 258 -30.83 -32.77 13.70
N TYR A 259 -30.97 -32.37 14.97
CA TYR A 259 -30.42 -31.10 15.47
C TYR A 259 -28.90 -31.04 15.43
N ALA A 260 -28.20 -32.17 15.62
CA ALA A 260 -26.75 -32.17 15.62
C ALA A 260 -26.18 -32.04 14.19
N ILE A 261 -26.88 -32.56 13.18
CA ILE A 261 -26.53 -32.35 11.76
C ILE A 261 -26.70 -30.88 11.41
N VAL A 262 -27.87 -30.31 11.72
CA VAL A 262 -28.19 -28.92 11.38
C VAL A 262 -27.26 -27.95 12.12
N ALA A 263 -26.99 -28.18 13.41
CA ALA A 263 -26.03 -27.38 14.17
C ALA A 263 -24.60 -27.48 13.64
N GLY A 264 -24.19 -28.67 13.16
CA GLY A 264 -22.88 -28.83 12.51
C GLY A 264 -22.78 -28.04 11.20
N ILE A 265 -23.82 -28.07 10.35
CA ILE A 265 -23.84 -27.27 9.12
C ILE A 265 -23.88 -25.77 9.45
N ASP A 266 -24.65 -25.36 10.47
CA ASP A 266 -24.78 -23.98 10.92
C ASP A 266 -23.44 -23.36 11.36
N GLU A 267 -22.71 -24.04 12.25
CA GLU A 267 -21.38 -23.61 12.69
C GLU A 267 -20.41 -23.45 11.51
N GLN A 268 -20.50 -24.34 10.53
CA GLN A 268 -19.64 -24.35 9.35
C GLN A 268 -19.99 -23.21 8.38
N VAL A 269 -21.29 -22.97 8.17
CA VAL A 269 -21.77 -21.84 7.37
C VAL A 269 -21.32 -20.53 8.00
N GLU A 270 -21.44 -20.36 9.32
CA GLU A 270 -20.98 -19.15 10.03
C GLU A 270 -19.46 -18.90 9.81
N GLN A 271 -18.64 -19.95 9.96
CA GLN A 271 -17.20 -19.86 9.74
C GLN A 271 -16.84 -19.53 8.28
N SER A 272 -17.48 -20.21 7.32
CA SER A 272 -17.29 -19.96 5.89
C SER A 272 -17.72 -18.53 5.50
N GLN A 273 -18.84 -18.04 6.03
CA GLN A 273 -19.28 -16.66 5.82
C GLN A 273 -18.26 -15.65 6.35
N ALA A 274 -17.72 -15.87 7.56
CA ALA A 274 -16.71 -14.98 8.14
C ALA A 274 -15.43 -14.92 7.28
N ALA A 275 -14.99 -16.06 6.74
CA ALA A 275 -13.84 -16.15 5.85
C ALA A 275 -14.07 -15.45 4.49
N VAL A 276 -15.23 -15.67 3.87
CA VAL A 276 -15.60 -15.02 2.60
C VAL A 276 -15.75 -13.51 2.79
N ALA A 277 -16.42 -13.08 3.85
CA ALA A 277 -16.61 -11.67 4.17
C ALA A 277 -15.28 -10.95 4.46
N SER A 278 -14.40 -11.55 5.27
CA SER A 278 -13.09 -10.97 5.58
C SER A 278 -12.19 -10.90 4.34
N THR A 279 -12.18 -11.93 3.50
CA THR A 279 -11.42 -11.95 2.24
C THR A 279 -11.92 -10.89 1.26
N THR A 280 -13.24 -10.80 1.06
CA THR A 280 -13.87 -9.80 0.18
C THR A 280 -13.57 -8.37 0.66
N ALA A 281 -13.76 -8.11 1.95
CA ALA A 281 -13.47 -6.81 2.55
C ALA A 281 -11.99 -6.45 2.45
N LEU A 282 -11.10 -7.42 2.62
CA LEU A 282 -9.65 -7.22 2.50
C LEU A 282 -9.25 -6.87 1.07
N ILE A 283 -9.75 -7.59 0.06
CA ILE A 283 -9.54 -7.28 -1.36
C ILE A 283 -10.03 -5.85 -1.66
N ALA A 284 -11.23 -5.50 -1.22
CA ALA A 284 -11.80 -4.19 -1.42
C ALA A 284 -10.95 -3.08 -0.77
N ALA A 285 -10.52 -3.27 0.48
CA ALA A 285 -9.71 -2.29 1.21
C ALA A 285 -8.35 -2.04 0.54
N VAL A 286 -7.66 -3.10 0.09
CA VAL A 286 -6.38 -2.97 -0.61
C VAL A 286 -6.54 -2.35 -2.00
N ARG A 287 -7.64 -2.65 -2.71
CA ARG A 287 -7.95 -1.97 -3.98
C ARG A 287 -8.26 -0.48 -3.80
N ARG A 288 -9.01 -0.10 -2.75
CA ARG A 288 -9.25 1.31 -2.39
C ARG A 288 -7.94 2.04 -2.12
N LEU A 289 -7.04 1.42 -1.35
CA LEU A 289 -5.68 1.92 -1.11
C LEU A 289 -4.91 2.14 -2.43
N ALA A 290 -4.91 1.15 -3.32
CA ALA A 290 -4.21 1.26 -4.61
C ALA A 290 -4.82 2.38 -5.48
N ALA A 291 -6.14 2.54 -5.50
CA ALA A 291 -6.82 3.58 -6.26
C ALA A 291 -6.53 4.99 -5.70
N ALA A 292 -6.56 5.18 -4.39
CA ALA A 292 -6.33 6.47 -3.73
C ALA A 292 -4.95 7.08 -4.05
N HIS A 293 -3.97 6.24 -4.39
CA HIS A 293 -2.62 6.69 -4.72
C HIS A 293 -2.25 6.54 -6.21
N GLY A 294 -3.21 6.20 -7.08
CA GLY A 294 -2.94 5.96 -8.50
C GLY A 294 -1.97 4.80 -8.75
N TRP A 295 -1.96 3.81 -7.84
CA TRP A 295 -1.14 2.61 -7.94
C TRP A 295 -1.82 1.47 -8.66
N ALA A 296 -3.15 1.52 -8.79
CA ALA A 296 -3.91 0.59 -9.60
C ALA A 296 -3.36 0.59 -11.04
N GLU A 297 -3.00 -0.58 -11.55
CA GLU A 297 -2.78 -0.73 -12.99
C GLU A 297 -4.15 -0.67 -13.69
N PRO A 298 -4.24 -0.08 -14.89
CA PRO A 298 -5.43 -0.23 -15.71
C PRO A 298 -5.57 -1.72 -16.02
N GLY A 299 -6.52 -2.37 -15.32
CA GLY A 299 -6.93 -3.74 -15.59
C GLY A 299 -7.62 -3.87 -16.94
#